data_AF-A0A3R7RFS1-F1
#
_entry.id   AF-A0A3R7RFS1-F1
#
_cell.length_a   1.000
_cell.length_b   1.000
_cell.length_c   1.000
_cell.angle_alpha   90.00
_cell.angle_beta   90.00
_cell.angle_gamma   90.00
#
_symmetry.space_group_name_H-M   'P 1'
#
loop_
_entity.id
_entity.type
_entity.pdbx_description
1 polymer ?
#
loop_
_entity_poly.entity_id
_entity_poly.type
_entity_poly.pdbx_seq_one_letter_code
_entity_poly.pdbx_strand_id
1 'polypeptide(L)'
;MPRRDEGPSLDDLRRFGSEADTTGYCPECGAEVYDDADACPKCFAWITGRTLHKPPEDLALQKKMRQVIVFITLLTMFPIVLRLLGGL
;
A
#
# COMPACT_ATOMS: atom_id res chain seq x y z
N MET A 1 -29.42 40.03 -17.40
CA MET A 1 -28.18 39.61 -18.10
C MET A 1 -27.85 38.22 -17.58
N PRO A 2 -27.83 37.16 -18.40
CA PRO A 2 -27.41 35.84 -17.93
C PRO A 2 -25.92 35.92 -17.56
N ARG A 3 -25.58 35.51 -16.34
CA ARG A 3 -24.18 35.46 -15.88
C ARG A 3 -23.48 34.42 -16.76
N ARG A 4 -22.43 34.82 -17.47
CA ARG A 4 -21.60 33.89 -18.23
C ARG A 4 -20.88 33.04 -17.20
N ASP A 5 -21.06 31.72 -17.25
CA ASP A 5 -20.29 30.82 -16.39
C ASP A 5 -18.82 30.88 -16.85
N GLU A 6 -18.07 31.77 -16.22
CA GLU A 6 -16.62 31.73 -16.25
C GLU A 6 -16.23 30.45 -15.51
N GLY A 7 -15.68 29.50 -16.26
CA GLY A 7 -15.24 28.22 -15.73
C GLY A 7 -14.18 28.38 -14.62
N PRO A 8 -13.70 27.26 -14.04
CA PRO A 8 -12.74 27.30 -12.95
C PRO A 8 -11.50 28.12 -13.32
N SER A 9 -10.98 28.86 -12.35
CA SER A 9 -9.80 29.69 -12.57
C SER A 9 -8.54 28.84 -12.77
N LEU A 10 -7.49 29.44 -13.34
CA LEU A 10 -6.18 28.80 -13.46
C LEU A 10 -5.56 28.44 -12.10
N ASP A 11 -5.90 29.18 -11.05
CA ASP A 11 -5.49 28.86 -9.68
C ASP A 11 -6.27 27.66 -9.12
N ASP A 12 -7.56 27.54 -9.45
CA ASP A 12 -8.37 26.36 -9.10
C ASP A 12 -7.83 25.12 -9.80
N LEU A 13 -7.50 25.21 -11.09
CA LEU A 13 -6.87 24.10 -11.82
C LEU A 13 -5.52 23.69 -11.21
N ARG A 14 -4.73 24.64 -10.72
CA ARG A 14 -3.43 24.31 -10.09
C ARG A 14 -3.59 23.69 -8.70
N ARG A 15 -4.63 24.07 -7.95
CA ARG A 15 -4.90 23.54 -6.61
C ARG A 15 -5.58 22.17 -6.64
N PHE A 16 -6.48 21.95 -7.60
CA PHE A 16 -7.34 20.76 -7.65
C PHE A 16 -7.10 19.87 -8.87
N GLY A 17 -6.43 20.38 -9.91
CA GLY A 17 -6.15 19.66 -11.14
C GLY A 17 -4.86 18.85 -11.11
N SER A 18 -4.27 18.59 -9.94
CA SER A 18 -3.23 17.58 -9.85
C SER A 18 -3.87 16.20 -10.08
N GLU A 19 -3.85 15.73 -11.32
CA GLU A 19 -4.22 14.36 -11.75
C GLU A 19 -3.43 13.24 -11.02
N ALA A 20 -2.50 13.62 -10.14
CA ALA A 20 -1.71 12.77 -9.26
C ALA A 20 -2.50 12.13 -8.10
N ASP A 21 -3.80 12.42 -7.93
CA ASP A 21 -4.61 11.93 -6.81
C ASP A 21 -5.29 10.57 -7.10
N THR A 22 -5.37 10.15 -8.37
CA THR A 22 -6.12 8.91 -8.74
C THR A 22 -5.39 7.61 -8.39
N THR A 23 -4.11 7.68 -8.04
CA THR A 23 -3.34 6.53 -7.57
C THR A 23 -2.73 6.84 -6.22
N GLY A 24 -2.80 5.85 -5.32
CA GLY A 24 -2.17 5.89 -4.01
C GLY A 24 -1.39 4.62 -3.73
N TYR A 25 -0.90 4.49 -2.51
CA TYR A 25 -0.13 3.32 -2.10
C TYR A 25 -0.88 2.45 -1.10
N CYS A 26 -0.83 1.14 -1.31
CA CYS A 26 -1.37 0.17 -0.38
C CYS A 26 -0.62 0.25 0.96
N PRO A 27 -1.31 0.40 2.11
CA PRO A 27 -0.67 0.52 3.41
C PRO A 27 0.08 -0.74 3.85
N GLU A 28 -0.33 -1.91 3.33
CA GLU A 28 0.20 -3.21 3.74
C GLU A 28 1.44 -3.64 2.95
N CYS A 29 1.58 -3.22 1.70
CA CYS A 29 2.69 -3.66 0.85
C CYS A 29 3.34 -2.58 0.00
N GLY A 30 2.83 -1.35 0.03
CA GLY A 30 3.34 -0.23 -0.74
C GLY A 30 3.25 -0.39 -2.25
N ALA A 31 2.35 -1.24 -2.73
CA ALA A 31 2.03 -1.28 -4.14
C ALA A 31 1.27 -0.02 -4.51
N GLU A 32 1.59 0.57 -5.66
CA GLU A 32 0.71 1.53 -6.29
C GLU A 32 -0.63 0.82 -6.62
N VAL A 33 -1.70 1.43 -6.17
CA VAL A 33 -3.09 0.98 -6.31
C VAL A 33 -3.96 2.19 -6.63
N TYR A 34 -5.08 1.96 -7.30
CA TYR A 34 -6.08 3.02 -7.43
C TYR A 34 -6.60 3.41 -6.04
N ASP A 35 -6.86 4.69 -5.86
CA ASP A 35 -7.47 5.26 -4.65
C ASP A 35 -8.78 4.58 -4.26
N ASP A 36 -9.58 4.18 -5.26
CA ASP A 36 -10.87 3.51 -5.10
C ASP A 36 -10.77 1.97 -5.00
N ALA A 37 -9.56 1.39 -4.89
CA ALA A 37 -9.39 -0.06 -4.84
C ALA A 37 -9.73 -0.63 -3.44
N ASP A 38 -10.76 -1.46 -3.34
CA ASP A 38 -11.14 -2.15 -2.09
C ASP A 38 -10.10 -3.15 -1.60
N ALA A 39 -9.33 -3.74 -2.53
CA ALA A 39 -8.32 -4.75 -2.24
C ALA A 39 -7.07 -4.53 -3.07
N CYS A 40 -5.91 -4.74 -2.46
CA CYS A 40 -4.65 -4.62 -3.17
C CYS A 40 -4.40 -5.83 -4.08
N PRO A 41 -4.14 -5.65 -5.40
CA PRO A 41 -3.88 -6.76 -6.32
C PRO A 41 -2.52 -7.45 -6.10
N LYS A 42 -1.62 -6.86 -5.30
CA LYS A 42 -0.28 -7.44 -5.02
C LYS A 42 -0.22 -8.27 -3.75
N CYS A 43 -0.86 -7.82 -2.68
CA CYS A 43 -0.81 -8.51 -1.38
C CYS A 43 -2.16 -9.09 -0.95
N PHE A 44 -3.22 -8.82 -1.70
CA PHE A 44 -4.60 -9.25 -1.41
C PHE A 44 -5.13 -8.79 -0.06
N ALA A 45 -4.48 -7.81 0.57
CA ALA A 45 -5.00 -7.17 1.75
C ALA A 45 -6.17 -6.24 1.39
N TRP A 46 -7.17 -6.24 2.25
CA TRP A 46 -8.29 -5.30 2.19
C TRP A 46 -7.83 -3.91 2.58
N ILE A 47 -8.19 -2.92 1.76
CA ILE A 47 -7.88 -1.51 2.01
C ILE A 47 -9.09 -0.91 2.72
N THR A 48 -9.16 -1.12 4.04
CA THR A 48 -10.23 -0.53 4.87
C THR A 48 -9.92 0.95 5.14
N GLY A 49 -10.08 1.82 4.15
CA GLY A 49 -9.89 3.27 4.30
C GLY A 49 -9.28 3.96 3.08
N ARG A 50 -8.44 4.98 3.32
CA ARG A 50 -7.77 5.77 2.26
C ARG A 50 -6.42 5.14 1.88
N THR A 51 -6.07 5.19 0.61
CA THR A 51 -4.71 4.89 0.12
C THR A 51 -3.73 5.96 0.59
N LEU A 52 -2.45 5.60 0.74
CA LEU A 52 -1.41 6.55 1.17
C LEU A 52 -1.06 7.49 0.00
N HIS A 53 -1.03 8.80 0.27
CA HIS A 53 -0.81 9.85 -0.74
C HIS A 53 0.66 10.29 -0.91
N LYS A 54 1.59 9.69 -0.16
CA LYS A 54 3.03 10.03 -0.19
C LYS A 54 3.84 8.85 -0.72
N PRO A 55 4.81 9.06 -1.65
CA PRO A 55 5.64 8.00 -2.18
C PRO A 55 6.45 7.33 -1.08
N PRO A 56 6.57 5.99 -1.09
CA PRO A 56 6.97 5.29 0.10
C PRO A 56 8.43 4.86 0.04
N GLU A 57 9.33 5.77 0.36
CA GLU A 57 10.71 5.40 0.73
C GLU A 57 10.75 4.41 1.91
N ASP A 58 9.71 4.40 2.75
CA ASP A 58 9.57 3.52 3.92
C ASP A 58 8.94 2.14 3.65
N LEU A 59 8.30 1.88 2.50
CA LEU A 59 7.64 0.58 2.23
C LEU A 59 8.60 -0.48 1.65
N ALA A 60 9.72 -0.07 1.07
CA ALA A 60 10.79 -0.99 0.68
C ALA A 60 11.42 -1.69 1.90
N LEU A 61 11.49 -0.97 3.03
CA LEU A 61 11.91 -1.51 4.32
C LEU A 61 10.88 -2.50 4.88
N GLN A 62 9.58 -2.16 4.83
CA GLN A 62 8.48 -3.05 5.27
C GLN A 62 8.50 -4.43 4.58
N LYS A 63 8.67 -4.46 3.24
CA LYS A 63 8.76 -5.74 2.49
C LYS A 63 9.99 -6.56 2.88
N LYS A 64 11.17 -5.92 3.00
CA LYS A 64 12.40 -6.59 3.44
C LYS A 64 12.24 -7.16 4.85
N MET A 65 11.66 -6.40 5.78
CA MET A 65 11.43 -6.84 7.15
C MET A 65 10.44 -8.01 7.23
N ARG A 66 9.31 -7.96 6.51
CA ARG A 66 8.34 -9.07 6.49
C ARG A 66 8.95 -10.37 5.97
N GLN A 67 9.73 -10.29 4.90
CA GLN A 67 10.38 -11.47 4.32
C GLN A 67 11.43 -12.06 5.28
N VAL A 68 12.21 -11.20 5.95
CA VAL A 68 13.18 -11.64 6.97
C VAL A 68 12.49 -12.31 8.16
N ILE A 69 11.37 -11.77 8.65
CA ILE A 69 10.60 -12.37 9.77
C ILE A 69 10.07 -13.77 9.41
N VAL A 70 9.50 -13.95 8.22
CA VAL A 70 9.00 -15.27 7.77
C VAL A 70 10.15 -16.28 7.67
N PHE A 71 11.30 -15.89 7.13
CA PHE A 71 12.46 -16.78 7.06
C PHE A 71 12.99 -17.17 8.45
N ILE A 72 13.11 -16.21 9.37
CA ILE A 72 13.57 -16.49 10.75
C ILE A 72 12.59 -17.42 11.47
N THR A 73 11.28 -17.18 11.36
CA THR A 73 10.26 -18.03 11.99
C THR A 73 10.26 -19.44 11.43
N LEU A 74 10.40 -19.63 10.11
CA LEU A 74 10.54 -20.96 9.51
C LEU A 74 11.83 -21.67 9.95
N LEU A 75 12.98 -20.97 9.90
CA LEU A 75 14.28 -21.54 10.30
C LEU A 75 14.36 -21.92 11.78
N THR A 76 13.60 -21.24 12.64
CA THR A 76 13.55 -21.54 14.08
C THR A 76 12.50 -22.59 14.42
N MET A 77 11.31 -22.52 13.83
CA MET A 77 10.22 -23.49 14.08
C MET A 77 10.48 -24.85 13.43
N PHE A 78 11.07 -24.89 12.24
CA PHE A 78 11.38 -26.15 11.55
C PHE A 78 12.24 -27.12 12.37
N PRO A 79 13.39 -26.72 12.96
CA PRO A 79 14.20 -27.62 13.80
C PRO A 79 13.51 -27.98 15.12
N ILE A 80 12.65 -27.11 15.66
CA ILE A 80 11.86 -27.40 16.87
C ILE A 80 10.86 -28.51 16.57
N VAL A 81 10.13 -28.41 15.45
CA VAL A 81 9.19 -29.43 14.99
C VAL A 81 9.92 -30.75 14.66
N LEU A 82 11.09 -30.68 14.02
CA LEU A 82 11.93 -31.87 13.76
C LEU A 82 12.39 -32.55 15.05
N ARG A 83 12.74 -31.79 16.09
CA ARG A 83 13.09 -32.34 17.40
C ARG A 83 11.89 -32.96 18.12
N LEU A 84 10.69 -32.41 17.94
CA LEU A 84 9.45 -32.97 18.52
C LEU A 84 9.00 -34.24 17.78
N LEU A 85 9.14 -34.29 16.45
CA LEU A 85 8.76 -35.44 15.63
C LEU A 85 9.83 -36.55 15.64
N GLY A 86 11.10 -36.20 15.72
CA GLY A 86 12.23 -37.13 15.83
C GLY A 86 12.65 -37.46 17.26
N GLY A 87 11.86 -37.02 18.25
CA GLY A 87 12.10 -37.25 19.68
C GLY A 87 11.56 -38.59 20.17
N LEU A 88 11.97 -39.69 19.53
CA LEU A 88 12.10 -41.01 20.16
C LEU A 88 13.56 -41.45 20.07
#